data_AF-A0A532CKL3-F1
#
_entry.id   AF-A0A532CKL3-F1
#
_cell.length_a   1.000
_cell.length_b   1.000
_cell.length_c   1.000
_cell.angle_alpha   90.00
_cell.angle_beta   90.00
_cell.angle_gamma   90.00
#
_symmetry.space_group_name_H-M   'P 1'
#
loop_
_entity.id
_entity.type
_entity.pdbx_description
1 polymer ?
#
loop_
_entity_poly.entity_id
_entity_poly.type
_entity_poly.pdbx_seq_one_letter_code
_entity_poly.pdbx_strand_id
1 'polypeptide(L)'
;MSPIGWTIDGLPEETHTLLKSYVKDVEKAYGSELGGILLYGSAVRGEFLPGRSNLNLLLVMSSYDLSVLKRYDSIHKRWSKEHVVVPLFLTVDDLQSASFAFPLE
;
A
#
# COMPACT_ATOMS: atom_id res chain seq x y z
N MET A 1 -15.69 7.65 -7.57
CA MET A 1 -14.47 8.40 -7.92
C MET A 1 -14.00 7.95 -9.29
N SER A 2 -13.60 8.87 -10.17
CA SER A 2 -12.86 8.51 -11.39
C SER A 2 -11.57 7.79 -10.99
N PRO A 3 -11.13 6.74 -11.70
CA PRO A 3 -9.87 6.09 -11.37
C PRO A 3 -8.75 7.12 -11.56
N ILE A 4 -8.00 7.38 -10.48
CA ILE A 4 -6.82 8.23 -10.52
C ILE A 4 -5.85 7.53 -11.48
N GLY A 5 -5.59 8.16 -12.62
CA GLY A 5 -4.62 7.68 -13.60
C GLY A 5 -3.21 7.97 -13.10
N TRP A 6 -2.70 7.14 -12.19
CA TRP A 6 -1.31 7.18 -11.77
C TRP A 6 -0.48 6.18 -12.59
N THR A 7 0.75 6.59 -12.88
CA THR A 7 1.81 5.81 -13.51
C THR A 7 3.10 6.10 -12.74
N ILE A 8 3.95 5.09 -12.61
CA ILE A 8 5.23 5.13 -11.91
C ILE A 8 6.31 4.78 -12.92
N ASP A 9 7.19 5.73 -13.20
CA ASP A 9 8.26 5.56 -14.16
C ASP A 9 9.19 4.40 -13.75
N GLY A 10 9.58 3.59 -14.73
CA GLY A 10 10.47 2.44 -14.52
C GLY A 10 9.79 1.19 -13.95
N LEU A 11 8.50 1.26 -13.61
CA LEU A 11 7.74 0.10 -13.14
C LEU A 11 7.05 -0.62 -14.33
N PRO A 12 7.11 -1.95 -14.45
CA PRO A 12 6.47 -2.66 -15.56
C PRO A 12 4.94 -2.47 -15.61
N GLU A 13 4.36 -2.51 -16.81
CA GLU A 13 2.90 -2.41 -17.02
C GLU A 13 2.10 -3.49 -16.28
N GLU A 14 2.65 -4.71 -16.20
CA GLU A 14 2.04 -5.81 -15.44
C GLU A 14 1.95 -5.45 -13.94
N THR A 15 3.00 -4.87 -13.38
CA THR A 15 3.03 -4.43 -11.98
C THR A 15 2.07 -3.27 -11.74
N HIS A 16 1.92 -2.34 -12.70
CA HIS A 16 0.88 -1.31 -12.63
C HIS A 16 -0.53 -1.90 -12.58
N THR A 17 -0.79 -2.91 -13.42
CA THR A 17 -2.10 -3.58 -13.49
C THR A 17 -2.42 -4.34 -12.20
N LEU A 18 -1.40 -5.02 -11.64
CA LEU A 18 -1.44 -5.68 -10.35
C LEU A 18 -1.76 -4.68 -9.23
N LEU A 19 -1.02 -3.57 -9.14
CA LEU A 19 -1.23 -2.53 -8.13
C LEU A 19 -2.61 -1.88 -8.25
N LYS A 20 -3.09 -1.58 -9.46
CA LYS A 20 -4.45 -1.06 -9.69
C LYS A 20 -5.53 -2.03 -9.19
N SER A 21 -5.29 -3.33 -9.32
CA SER A 21 -6.21 -4.37 -8.85
C SER A 21 -6.13 -4.53 -7.33
N TYR A 22 -4.93 -4.43 -6.74
CA TYR A 22 -4.73 -4.42 -5.30
C TYR A 22 -5.46 -3.23 -4.65
N VAL A 23 -5.29 -2.02 -5.19
CA VAL A 23 -5.95 -0.81 -4.68
C VAL A 23 -7.46 -1.01 -4.63
N LYS A 24 -8.08 -1.54 -5.70
CA LYS A 24 -9.52 -1.82 -5.73
C LYS A 24 -9.97 -2.79 -4.64
N ASP A 25 -9.19 -3.83 -4.37
CA ASP A 25 -9.51 -4.81 -3.32
C ASP A 25 -9.44 -4.17 -1.93
N VAL A 26 -8.42 -3.33 -1.67
CA VAL A 26 -8.25 -2.62 -0.40
C VAL A 26 -9.34 -1.57 -0.20
N GLU A 27 -9.62 -0.75 -1.22
CA GLU A 27 -10.73 0.21 -1.21
C GLU A 27 -12.07 -0.48 -0.91
N LYS A 28 -12.31 -1.65 -1.51
CA LYS A 28 -13.51 -2.43 -1.25
C LYS A 28 -13.58 -2.96 0.19
N ALA A 29 -12.45 -3.34 0.78
CA ALA A 29 -12.41 -3.95 2.11
C ALA A 29 -12.53 -2.92 3.25
N TYR A 30 -11.98 -1.73 3.06
CA TYR A 30 -11.90 -0.71 4.11
C TYR A 30 -12.81 0.50 3.88
N GLY A 31 -13.25 0.76 2.66
CA GLY A 31 -14.21 1.82 2.35
C GLY A 31 -13.80 3.17 2.94
N SER A 32 -14.69 3.78 3.72
CA SER A 32 -14.46 5.09 4.35
C SER A 32 -13.39 5.08 5.45
N GLU A 33 -12.98 3.91 5.95
CA GLU A 33 -11.91 3.83 6.95
C GLU A 33 -10.53 4.04 6.34
N LEU A 34 -10.39 3.90 5.01
CA LEU A 34 -9.16 4.10 4.25
C LEU A 34 -9.03 5.57 3.84
N GLY A 35 -8.06 6.26 4.43
CA GLY A 35 -7.68 7.62 4.06
C GLY A 35 -6.74 7.68 2.84
N GLY A 36 -5.98 6.62 2.57
CA GLY A 36 -5.10 6.57 1.40
C GLY A 36 -4.19 5.35 1.36
N ILE A 37 -3.50 5.17 0.23
CA ILE A 37 -2.51 4.11 0.02
C ILE A 37 -1.24 4.76 -0.50
N LEU A 38 -0.11 4.48 0.14
CA LEU A 38 1.21 4.91 -0.30
C LEU A 38 2.04 3.70 -0.73
N LEU A 39 2.73 3.83 -1.86
CA LEU A 39 3.74 2.89 -2.32
C LEU A 39 5.12 3.48 -2.04
N TYR A 40 6.01 2.65 -1.51
CA TYR A 40 7.39 3.05 -1.20
C TYR A 40 8.38 1.93 -1.52
N GLY A 41 9.67 2.20 -1.28
CA GLY A 41 10.74 1.25 -1.51
C GLY A 41 11.16 1.16 -2.99
N SER A 42 11.67 0.00 -3.41
CA SER A 42 12.33 -0.15 -4.72
C SER A 42 11.42 0.16 -5.91
N ALA A 43 10.10 -0.04 -5.78
CA ALA A 43 9.09 0.23 -6.80
C ALA A 43 9.03 1.69 -7.26
N VAL A 44 9.35 2.65 -6.37
CA VAL A 44 9.34 4.10 -6.69
C VAL A 44 10.73 4.70 -6.79
N ARG A 45 11.78 3.93 -6.42
CA ARG A 45 13.19 4.36 -6.47
C ARG A 45 13.91 3.97 -7.77
N GLY A 46 13.22 3.30 -8.70
CA GLY A 46 13.83 2.77 -9.94
C GLY A 46 14.72 1.55 -9.72
N GLU A 47 14.68 0.94 -8.53
CA GLU A 47 15.47 -0.23 -8.14
C GLU A 47 14.63 -1.53 -8.18
N PHE A 48 13.44 -1.48 -8.78
CA PHE A 48 12.49 -2.59 -8.79
C PHE A 48 12.93 -3.70 -9.75
N LEU A 49 13.05 -4.91 -9.22
CA LEU A 49 13.37 -6.11 -9.98
C LEU A 49 12.13 -7.00 -10.07
N PRO A 50 11.51 -7.14 -11.26
CA PRO A 50 10.34 -7.98 -11.44
C PRO A 50 10.57 -9.43 -10.98
N GLY A 51 9.61 -9.98 -10.24
CA GLY A 51 9.68 -11.33 -9.67
C GLY A 51 10.67 -11.51 -8.51
N ARG A 52 11.33 -10.44 -8.03
CA ARG A 52 12.24 -10.48 -6.88
C ARG A 52 11.96 -9.40 -5.84
N SER A 53 11.68 -8.18 -6.29
CA SER A 53 11.36 -7.07 -5.40
C SER A 53 9.97 -7.24 -4.79
N ASN A 54 9.86 -6.91 -3.50
CA ASN A 54 8.57 -6.78 -2.83
C ASN A 54 7.90 -5.46 -3.21
N LEU A 55 6.56 -5.47 -3.20
CA LEU A 55 5.75 -4.26 -3.24
C LEU A 55 5.44 -3.82 -1.81
N ASN A 56 6.03 -2.71 -1.39
CA ASN A 56 5.91 -2.19 -0.03
C ASN A 56 4.87 -1.08 0.00
N LEU A 57 3.84 -1.27 0.82
CA LEU A 57 2.67 -0.40 0.87
C LEU A 57 2.39 0.05 2.30
N LEU A 58 1.78 1.22 2.41
CA LEU A 58 1.31 1.80 3.66
C LEU A 58 -0.14 2.21 3.45
N LEU A 59 -1.02 1.69 4.29
CA LEU A 59 -2.44 2.04 4.32
C LEU A 59 -2.64 3.10 5.39
N VAL A 60 -3.05 4.29 4.95
CA VAL A 60 -3.42 5.38 5.84
C VAL A 60 -4.86 5.12 6.27
N MET A 61 -5.05 4.82 7.55
CA MET A 61 -6.33 4.52 8.15
C MET A 61 -6.84 5.71 8.95
N SER A 62 -8.16 5.90 8.99
CA SER A 62 -8.81 6.86 9.90
C SER A 62 -8.57 6.49 11.37
N SER A 63 -8.56 5.19 11.66
CA SER A 63 -8.16 4.57 12.92
C SER A 63 -7.93 3.07 12.67
N TYR A 64 -7.24 2.37 13.56
CA TYR A 64 -7.17 0.91 13.48
C TYR A 64 -7.19 0.26 14.87
N ASP A 65 -7.83 -0.91 14.92
CA ASP A 65 -7.75 -1.85 16.02
C ASP A 65 -7.43 -3.25 15.48
N LEU A 66 -7.41 -4.25 16.35
CA LEU A 66 -7.13 -5.63 15.93
C LEU A 66 -8.13 -6.15 14.88
N SER A 67 -9.38 -5.67 14.90
CA SER A 67 -10.40 -6.09 13.93
C SER A 67 -10.12 -5.54 12.54
N VAL A 68 -9.67 -4.28 12.45
CA VAL A 68 -9.22 -3.63 11.20
C VAL A 68 -8.03 -4.39 10.61
N LEU A 69 -7.05 -4.73 11.45
CA LEU A 69 -5.87 -5.49 11.02
C LEU A 69 -6.25 -6.89 10.52
N LYS A 70 -7.12 -7.61 11.25
CA LYS A 70 -7.57 -8.97 10.87
C LYS A 70 -8.34 -9.01 9.54
N ARG A 71 -9.05 -7.94 9.17
CA ARG A 71 -9.72 -7.88 7.84
C ARG A 71 -8.72 -8.02 6.69
N TYR A 72 -7.46 -7.62 6.90
CA TYR A 72 -6.41 -7.73 5.89
C TYR A 72 -6.05 -9.18 5.54
N ASP A 73 -6.29 -10.15 6.43
CA ASP A 73 -5.93 -11.56 6.20
C ASP A 73 -6.49 -12.09 4.87
N SER A 74 -7.72 -11.71 4.54
CA SER A 74 -8.38 -12.09 3.29
C SER A 74 -7.70 -11.52 2.05
N ILE A 75 -7.25 -10.26 2.13
CA ILE A 75 -6.50 -9.56 1.09
C ILE A 75 -5.11 -10.18 0.97
N HIS A 76 -4.41 -10.37 2.08
CA HIS A 76 -3.04 -10.90 2.09
C HIS A 76 -2.95 -12.31 1.50
N LYS A 77 -3.92 -13.18 1.76
CA LYS A 77 -3.99 -14.53 1.16
C LYS A 77 -3.96 -14.50 -0.37
N ARG A 78 -4.55 -13.47 -0.98
CA ARG A 78 -4.53 -13.27 -2.43
C ARG A 78 -3.21 -12.66 -2.89
N TRP A 79 -2.81 -11.56 -2.27
CA TRP A 79 -1.76 -10.68 -2.79
C TRP A 79 -0.33 -11.04 -2.36
N SER A 80 -0.16 -11.88 -1.32
CA SER A 80 1.16 -12.41 -0.94
C SER A 80 1.86 -13.17 -2.07
N LYS A 81 1.09 -13.84 -2.93
CA LYS A 81 1.61 -14.56 -4.11
C LYS A 81 2.16 -13.64 -5.19
N GLU A 82 1.76 -12.38 -5.14
CA GLU A 82 2.11 -11.31 -6.09
C GLU A 82 3.18 -10.38 -5.49
N HIS A 83 3.97 -10.86 -4.52
CA HIS A 83 5.02 -10.12 -3.82
C HIS A 83 4.55 -8.86 -3.07
N VAL A 84 3.25 -8.70 -2.83
CA VAL A 84 2.73 -7.68 -1.94
C VAL A 84 2.90 -8.15 -0.50
N VAL A 85 3.83 -7.51 0.22
CA VAL A 85 4.05 -7.78 1.65
C VAL A 85 2.91 -7.19 2.48
N VAL A 86 2.80 -7.61 3.74
CA VAL A 86 1.83 -7.02 4.67
C VAL A 86 2.12 -5.50 4.79
N PRO A 87 1.15 -4.62 4.49
CA PRO A 87 1.35 -3.18 4.55
C PRO A 87 1.54 -2.72 5.98
N LEU A 88 2.17 -1.57 6.12
CA LEU A 88 2.06 -0.78 7.34
C LEU A 88 0.65 -0.18 7.42
N PHE A 89 0.04 -0.25 8.59
CA PHE A 89 -1.23 0.41 8.90
C PHE A 89 -0.91 1.56 9.84
N LEU A 90 -1.14 2.79 9.38
CA LEU A 90 -0.85 3.99 10.15
C LEU A 90 -1.99 4.98 10.01
N THR A 91 -2.24 5.75 11.05
CA THR A 91 -3.09 6.93 10.99
C THR A 91 -2.28 8.14 10.55
N VAL A 92 -2.96 9.25 10.25
CA VAL A 92 -2.30 10.54 9.99
C VAL A 92 -1.48 10.98 11.22
N ASP A 93 -1.99 10.74 12.42
CA ASP A 93 -1.30 11.08 13.68
C ASP A 93 -0.04 10.24 13.88
N ASP A 94 -0.07 8.96 13.50
CA ASP A 94 1.12 8.10 13.53
C ASP A 94 2.20 8.61 12.57
N LEU A 95 1.82 9.05 11.36
CA LEU A 95 2.75 9.61 10.37
C LEU A 95 3.39 10.90 10.87
N GLN A 96 2.60 11.80 11.47
CA GLN A 96 3.11 13.05 12.04
C GLN A 96 4.07 12.78 13.21
N SER A 97 3.71 11.83 14.08
CA SER A 97 4.55 11.44 15.22
C SER A 97 5.85 10.79 14.76
N ALA A 98 5.78 9.92 13.74
CA ALA A 98 6.96 9.28 13.16
C ALA A 98 7.91 10.28 12.50
N SER A 99 7.39 11.30 11.81
CA SER A 99 8.18 12.38 11.21
C SER A 99 8.98 13.18 12.26
N PHE A 100 8.42 13.33 13.47
CA PHE A 100 9.13 13.97 14.58
C PHE A 100 10.25 13.08 15.16
N ALA A 101 10.01 11.76 15.27
CA ALA A 101 10.99 10.82 15.81
C ALA A 101 12.10 10.45 14.81
N PHE A 102 11.79 10.50 13.52
CA PHE A 102 12.69 10.24 12.41
C PHE A 102 12.47 11.34 11.37
N PRO A 103 13.35 12.36 11.33
CA PRO A 103 13.30 13.36 10.28
C PRO A 103 13.40 12.64 8.92
N LEU A 104 12.26 12.54 8.24
CA LEU A 104 12.23 12.08 6.86
C LEU A 104 12.65 13.30 6.02
N GLU A 105 13.92 13.33 5.60
CA GLU A 105 14.42 14.32 4.64
C GLU A 105 13.94 14.05 3.21
#